data_AF-A0A9E7AFQ7-F1
#
_entry.id   AF-A0A9E7AFQ7-F1
#
_cell.length_a   1.000
_cell.length_b   1.000
_cell.length_c   1.000
_cell.angle_alpha   90.00
_cell.angle_beta   90.00
_cell.angle_gamma   90.00
#
_symmetry.space_group_name_H-M   'P 1'
#
loop_
_entity.id
_entity.type
_entity.pdbx_description
1 polymer ?
#
loop_
_entity_poly.entity_id
_entity_poly.type
_entity_poly.pdbx_seq_one_letter_code
_entity_poly.pdbx_strand_id
1 'polypeptide(L)'
;MNNPSHHRPVLDMTPDGAFREAPKPTGFNLLLARTGGVAILVAVAAGGLLLVALAIFFIGLLLPIVIGAGAIAAVSLWWRRRRLRKMGIEPGPIRIVVRR
;
A
#
# COMPACT_ATOMS: atom_id res chain seq x y z
N MET A 1 3.72 -2.96 -49.72
CA MET A 1 3.79 -1.50 -49.92
C MET A 1 3.11 -0.83 -48.75
N ASN A 2 3.88 -0.33 -47.78
CA ASN A 2 3.37 0.40 -46.62
C ASN A 2 3.22 1.88 -47.02
N ASN A 3 1.98 2.37 -47.11
CA ASN A 3 1.72 3.79 -47.34
C ASN A 3 1.44 4.45 -45.98
N PRO A 4 2.34 5.30 -45.44
CA PRO A 4 2.03 6.05 -44.23
C PRO A 4 0.95 7.07 -44.58
N SER A 5 -0.29 6.77 -44.18
CA SER A 5 -1.42 7.68 -44.35
C SER A 5 -1.17 8.95 -43.56
N HIS A 6 -0.61 9.97 -44.22
CA HIS A 6 -0.52 11.33 -43.73
C HIS A 6 -1.93 11.83 -43.46
N HIS A 7 -2.36 11.75 -42.21
CA HIS A 7 -3.58 12.39 -41.74
C HIS A 7 -3.34 13.90 -41.78
N ARG A 8 -3.75 14.54 -42.87
CA ARG A 8 -3.68 16.00 -42.97
C ARG A 8 -4.64 16.58 -41.93
N PRO A 9 -4.20 17.51 -41.07
CA PRO A 9 -5.09 18.15 -40.10
C PRO A 9 -6.25 18.82 -40.83
N VAL A 10 -7.47 18.40 -40.54
CA VAL A 10 -8.68 19.06 -41.05
C VAL A 10 -8.91 20.29 -40.19
N LEU A 11 -8.88 21.46 -40.82
CA LEU A 11 -9.02 22.75 -40.16
C LEU A 11 -10.52 23.05 -39.97
N ASP A 12 -11.02 22.94 -38.73
CA ASP A 12 -12.43 23.22 -38.41
C ASP A 12 -12.66 24.74 -38.46
N MET A 13 -13.17 25.20 -39.60
CA MET A 13 -13.53 26.58 -39.86
C MET A 13 -15.05 26.71 -39.98
N THR A 14 -15.57 27.87 -39.60
CA THR A 14 -16.92 28.28 -39.96
C THR A 14 -17.03 28.44 -41.49
N PRO A 15 -18.25 28.44 -42.06
CA PRO A 15 -18.44 28.69 -43.49
C PRO A 15 -17.84 30.02 -43.98
N ASP A 16 -17.65 30.97 -43.06
CA ASP A 16 -17.03 32.29 -43.31
C ASP A 16 -15.49 32.28 -43.22
N GLY A 17 -14.88 31.11 -43.02
CA GLY A 17 -13.43 30.94 -42.92
C GLY A 17 -12.83 31.32 -41.55
N ALA A 18 -13.65 31.63 -40.55
CA ALA A 18 -13.18 31.87 -39.20
C ALA A 18 -12.90 30.55 -38.48
N PHE A 19 -11.89 30.49 -37.62
CA PHE A 19 -11.66 29.32 -36.78
C PHE A 19 -12.80 29.14 -35.79
N ARG A 20 -13.23 27.89 -35.58
CA ARG A 20 -14.18 27.59 -34.52
C ARG A 20 -13.52 27.85 -33.16
N GLU A 21 -13.99 28.85 -32.43
CA GLU A 21 -13.52 29.10 -31.06
C GLU A 21 -13.94 27.94 -30.14
N ALA A 22 -13.01 27.50 -29.29
CA ALA A 22 -13.35 26.54 -28.24
C ALA A 22 -14.41 27.15 -27.32
N PRO A 23 -15.46 26.40 -26.93
CA PRO A 23 -16.48 26.91 -26.04
C PRO A 23 -15.83 27.39 -24.73
N LYS A 24 -16.03 28.67 -24.40
CA LYS A 24 -15.51 29.28 -23.18
C LYS A 24 -16.05 28.51 -21.97
N PRO A 25 -15.22 28.05 -21.03
CA PRO A 25 -15.69 27.31 -19.87
C PRO A 25 -16.65 28.21 -19.06
N THR A 26 -17.90 27.78 -18.98
CA THR A 26 -18.95 28.45 -18.20
C THR A 26 -18.70 28.26 -16.70
N GLY A 27 -19.15 29.21 -15.86
CA GLY A 27 -18.80 29.26 -14.42
C GLY A 27 -19.07 27.97 -13.64
N PHE A 28 -20.12 27.22 -14.00
CA PHE A 28 -20.41 25.92 -13.40
C PHE A 28 -19.35 24.86 -13.72
N ASN A 29 -18.87 24.79 -14.96
CA ASN A 29 -17.80 23.86 -15.37
C ASN A 29 -16.48 24.19 -14.67
N LEU A 30 -16.21 25.48 -14.42
CA LEU A 30 -15.02 25.90 -13.68
C LEU A 30 -15.10 25.52 -12.19
N LEU A 31 -16.29 25.64 -11.59
CA LEU A 31 -16.54 25.16 -10.23
C LEU A 31 -16.35 23.65 -10.14
N LEU A 32 -16.91 22.87 -11.07
CA LEU A 32 -16.77 21.42 -11.13
C LEU A 32 -15.30 20.99 -11.29
N ALA A 33 -14.54 21.66 -12.16
CA ALA A 33 -13.12 21.35 -12.34
C ALA A 33 -12.33 21.61 -11.05
N ARG A 34 -12.63 22.71 -10.35
CA ARG A 34 -11.95 23.08 -9.10
C ARG A 34 -12.33 22.16 -7.94
N THR A 35 -13.61 21.82 -7.79
CA THR A 35 -14.06 20.89 -6.74
C THR A 35 -13.60 19.47 -6.99
N GLY A 36 -13.53 19.04 -8.26
CA GLY A 36 -12.99 17.73 -8.63
C GLY A 36 -11.53 17.56 -8.20
N GLY A 37 -10.68 18.57 -8.43
CA GLY A 37 -9.28 18.55 -7.98
C GLY A 37 -9.15 18.48 -6.45
N VAL A 38 -9.93 19.28 -5.73
CA VAL A 38 -9.94 19.27 -4.26
C VAL A 38 -10.46 17.94 -3.71
N ALA A 39 -11.51 17.38 -4.31
CA ALA A 39 -12.09 16.11 -3.90
C ALA A 39 -11.08 14.96 -4.01
N ILE A 40 -10.27 14.93 -5.09
CA ILE A 40 -9.20 13.93 -5.25
C ILE A 40 -8.15 14.08 -4.14
N LEU A 41 -7.70 15.31 -3.86
CA LEU A 41 -6.74 15.53 -2.77
C LEU A 41 -7.28 15.07 -1.42
N VAL A 42 -8.53 15.40 -1.11
CA VAL A 42 -9.20 14.96 0.12
C VAL A 42 -9.33 13.44 0.16
N ALA A 43 -9.71 12.80 -0.94
CA ALA A 43 -9.83 11.35 -1.03
C ALA A 43 -8.49 10.65 -0.81
N VAL A 44 -7.41 11.14 -1.41
CA VAL A 44 -6.05 10.62 -1.21
C VAL A 44 -5.61 10.81 0.23
N ALA A 45 -5.83 11.99 0.81
CA ALA A 45 -5.47 12.26 2.20
C ALA A 45 -6.24 11.35 3.18
N ALA A 46 -7.56 11.22 3.00
CA ALA A 46 -8.41 10.36 3.81
C ALA A 46 -8.02 8.88 3.68
N GLY A 47 -7.77 8.42 2.45
CA GLY A 47 -7.30 7.06 2.19
C GLY A 47 -5.95 6.77 2.85
N GLY A 48 -4.99 7.70 2.74
CA GLY A 48 -3.69 7.58 3.42
C GLY A 48 -3.83 7.54 4.93
N LEU A 49 -4.65 8.43 5.51
CA LEU A 49 -4.90 8.48 6.95
C LEU A 49 -5.55 7.19 7.46
N LEU A 50 -6.50 6.63 6.69
CA LEU A 50 -7.14 5.35 6.98
C LEU A 50 -6.11 4.20 7.03
N LEU A 51 -5.19 4.14 6.06
CA LEU A 51 -4.12 3.14 6.05
C LEU A 51 -3.20 3.25 7.26
N VAL A 52 -2.82 4.48 7.65
CA VAL A 52 -2.02 4.72 8.86
C VAL A 52 -2.76 4.27 10.11
N ALA A 53 -4.05 4.59 10.24
CA ALA A 53 -4.87 4.17 11.37
C ALA A 53 -4.97 2.64 11.46
N LEU A 54 -5.19 1.96 10.33
CA LEU A 54 -5.20 0.50 10.24
C LEU A 54 -3.85 -0.11 10.64
N ALA A 55 -2.74 0.46 10.16
CA ALA A 55 -1.41 -0.02 10.52
C ALA A 55 -1.16 0.07 12.03
N ILE A 56 -1.49 1.22 12.64
CA ILE A 56 -1.36 1.41 14.09
C ILE A 56 -2.24 0.42 14.85
N PHE A 57 -3.48 0.21 14.40
CA PHE A 57 -4.40 -0.76 15.00
C PHE A 57 -3.83 -2.17 14.96
N PHE A 58 -3.34 -2.62 13.81
CA PHE A 58 -2.76 -3.95 13.67
C PHE A 58 -1.48 -4.10 14.49
N ILE A 59 -0.61 -3.10 14.51
CA ILE A 59 0.60 -3.13 15.35
C ILE A 59 0.20 -3.23 16.83
N GLY A 60 -0.76 -2.43 17.28
CA GLY A 60 -1.27 -2.47 18.64
C GLY A 60 -1.88 -3.82 19.03
N LEU A 61 -2.56 -4.48 18.08
CA LEU A 61 -3.13 -5.81 18.28
C LEU A 61 -2.07 -6.93 18.24
N LEU A 62 -1.10 -6.83 17.33
CA LEU A 62 -0.08 -7.85 17.11
C LEU A 62 0.97 -7.84 18.22
N LEU A 63 1.31 -6.67 18.74
CA LEU A 63 2.31 -6.50 19.79
C LEU A 63 2.07 -7.39 21.03
N PRO A 64 0.87 -7.40 21.67
CA PRO A 64 0.61 -8.27 22.82
C PRO A 64 0.65 -9.75 22.44
N ILE A 65 0.24 -10.12 21.22
CA ILE A 65 0.28 -11.50 20.73
C ILE A 65 1.74 -11.97 20.64
N VAL A 66 2.61 -11.16 20.05
CA VAL A 66 4.05 -11.45 19.91
C VAL A 66 4.71 -11.54 21.28
N ILE A 67 4.39 -10.61 22.19
CA ILE A 67 4.89 -10.64 23.58
C ILE A 67 4.46 -11.94 24.28
N GLY A 68 3.18 -12.31 24.18
CA GLY A 68 2.65 -13.54 24.76
C GLY A 68 3.30 -14.81 24.20
N ALA A 69 3.41 -14.89 22.87
CA ALA A 69 4.09 -16.01 22.21
C ALA A 69 5.57 -16.11 22.63
N GLY A 70 6.27 -14.97 22.69
CA GLY A 70 7.65 -14.91 23.15
C GLY A 70 7.81 -15.37 24.60
N ALA A 71 6.91 -14.93 25.49
CA ALA A 71 6.90 -15.36 26.89
C ALA A 71 6.67 -16.87 27.01
N ILE A 72 5.68 -17.42 26.30
CA ILE A 72 5.39 -18.86 26.30
C ILE A 72 6.60 -19.65 25.79
N ALA A 73 7.20 -19.22 24.68
CA ALA A 73 8.39 -19.86 24.13
C ALA A 73 9.56 -19.84 25.11
N ALA A 74 9.80 -18.70 25.76
CA ALA A 74 10.85 -18.54 26.76
C ALA A 74 10.64 -19.46 27.96
N VAL A 75 9.42 -19.51 28.52
CA VAL A 75 9.07 -20.38 29.64
C VAL A 75 9.22 -21.85 29.26
N SER A 76 8.74 -22.23 28.08
CA SER A 76 8.86 -23.60 27.56
C SER A 76 10.33 -24.02 27.45
N LEU A 77 11.18 -23.15 26.90
CA LEU A 77 12.61 -23.42 26.76
C LEU A 77 13.31 -23.49 28.12
N TRP A 78 12.96 -22.59 29.05
CA TRP A 78 13.51 -22.58 30.40
C TRP A 78 13.17 -23.87 31.15
N TRP A 79 11.92 -24.32 31.06
CA TRP A 79 11.49 -25.53 31.72
C TRP A 79 12.18 -26.77 31.13
N ARG A 80 12.31 -26.83 29.80
CA ARG A 80 13.05 -27.91 29.11
C ARG A 80 14.52 -27.94 29.55
N ARG A 81 15.20 -26.80 29.57
CA ARG A 81 16.60 -26.70 30.05
C ARG A 81 16.73 -27.12 31.51
N ARG A 82 15.78 -26.72 32.37
CA ARG A 82 15.76 -27.13 33.79
C ARG A 82 15.60 -28.64 33.93
N ARG A 83 14.75 -29.27 33.09
CA ARG A 83 14.56 -30.72 33.08
C ARG A 83 15.80 -31.48 32.62
N LEU A 84 16.46 -31.02 31.56
CA LEU A 84 17.71 -31.63 31.06
C LEU A 84 18.83 -31.60 32.10
N ARG A 85 18.99 -30.47 32.80
CA ARG A 85 19.94 -30.34 33.92
C ARG A 85 19.68 -31.34 35.04
N LYS A 86 18.41 -31.60 35.38
CA LYS A 86 18.04 -32.62 36.39
C LYS A 86 18.36 -34.05 35.94
N MET A 87 18.47 -34.30 34.64
CA MET A 87 18.80 -35.61 34.07
C MET A 87 20.32 -35.82 33.90
N GLY A 88 21.16 -34.89 34.39
CA GLY A 88 22.61 -34.95 34.19
C GLY A 88 23.05 -34.75 32.73
N ILE A 89 22.11 -34.37 31.85
CA ILE A 89 22.40 -34.07 30.46
C ILE A 89 22.90 -32.62 30.42
N GLU A 90 24.22 -32.46 30.48
CA GLU A 90 24.88 -31.19 30.18
C GLU A 90 24.37 -30.68 28.83
N PRO A 91 23.88 -29.43 28.73
CA PRO A 91 23.45 -28.86 27.45
C PRO A 91 24.68 -28.66 26.55
N GLY A 92 25.09 -29.73 25.88
CA GLY A 92 26.12 -29.69 24.85
C GLY A 92 25.70 -28.80 23.68
N PRO A 93 26.66 -28.30 22.90
CA PRO A 93 26.39 -27.43 21.76
C PRO A 93 25.39 -28.08 20.82
N ILE A 94 24.46 -27.27 20.32
CA ILE A 94 23.32 -27.67 19.47
C ILE A 94 23.85 -28.55 18.32
N ARG A 95 23.71 -29.88 18.43
CA ARG A 95 23.97 -30.79 17.31
C ARG A 95 22.72 -30.81 16.43
N ILE A 96 22.76 -30.05 15.34
CA ILE A 96 21.76 -30.14 14.27
C ILE A 96 22.01 -31.45 13.54
N VAL A 97 21.15 -32.45 13.76
CA VAL A 97 21.15 -33.69 12.99
C VAL A 97 20.33 -33.44 11.74
N VAL A 98 21.00 -33.18 10.62
CA VAL A 98 20.36 -33.18 9.30
C VAL A 98 20.06 -34.63 8.94
N ARG A 99 18.78 -35.01 8.96
CA ARG A 99 18.34 -36.27 8.35
C ARG A 99 18.34 -36.06 6.83
N ARG A 100 19.17 -36.84 6.15
CA ARG A 100 19.27 -36.89 4.69
C ARG A 100 18.14 -37.71 4.09
#